data_AF-A0A7S3M0Q9-F1
#
_entry.id   AF-A0A7S3M0Q9-F1
#
_cell.length_a   1.000
_cell.length_b   1.000
_cell.length_c   1.000
_cell.angle_alpha   90.00
_cell.angle_beta   90.00
_cell.angle_gamma   90.00
#
_symmetry.space_group_name_H-M   'P 1'
#
loop_
_entity.id
_entity.type
_entity.pdbx_description
1 polymer ?
#
loop_
_entity_poly.entity_id
_entity_poly.type
_entity_poly.pdbx_seq_one_letter_code
_entity_poly.pdbx_strand_id
1 'polypeptide(L)'
;PLLRVLRSRGMDCLRAELGLPSSAPDPAAVVGFSYPSDFNQLHMHLVVPPFSSLALFAHHVFYQYAEVERELEKRGIVRPHAIAIGIEGEEDRGGPRLLDA
;
A
#
# COMPACT_ATOMS: atom_id res chain seq x y z
N PRO A 1 6.48 -6.54 3.56
CA PRO A 1 5.75 -7.30 2.51
C PRO A 1 4.45 -6.63 2.05
N LEU A 2 3.49 -6.41 2.95
CA LEU A 2 2.19 -5.77 2.64
C LEU A 2 2.34 -4.42 1.92
N LEU A 3 3.13 -3.50 2.49
CA LEU A 3 3.23 -2.13 1.96
C LEU A 3 3.75 -2.11 0.51
N ARG A 4 4.67 -3.01 0.17
CA ARG A 4 5.17 -3.18 -1.19
C ARG A 4 4.08 -3.64 -2.15
N VAL A 5 3.26 -4.62 -1.73
CA VAL A 5 2.12 -5.12 -2.52
C VAL A 5 1.07 -4.02 -2.70
N LEU A 6 0.73 -3.29 -1.64
CA LEU A 6 -0.21 -2.16 -1.72
C LEU A 6 0.28 -1.08 -2.70
N ARG A 7 1.56 -0.70 -2.62
CA ARG A 7 2.15 0.26 -3.55
C ARG A 7 2.08 -0.23 -4.99
N SER A 8 2.48 -1.48 -5.24
CA SER A 8 2.46 -2.08 -6.58
C SER A 8 1.05 -2.06 -7.17
N ARG A 9 0.07 -2.64 -6.44
CA ARG A 9 -1.32 -2.69 -6.90
C ARG A 9 -1.93 -1.30 -7.10
N GLY A 10 -1.65 -0.37 -6.18
CA GLY A 10 -2.10 1.01 -6.32
C GLY A 10 -1.54 1.70 -7.56
N MET A 11 -0.27 1.45 -7.89
CA MET A 11 0.36 1.98 -9.10
C MET A 11 -0.22 1.33 -10.37
N ASP A 12 -0.46 0.02 -10.35
CA ASP A 12 -1.10 -0.69 -11.45
C ASP A 12 -2.51 -0.14 -11.75
N CYS A 13 -3.31 0.08 -10.70
CA CYS A 13 -4.62 0.73 -10.83
C CYS A 13 -4.49 2.13 -11.41
N LEU A 14 -3.58 2.95 -10.89
CA LEU A 14 -3.37 4.31 -11.38
C LEU A 14 -2.95 4.34 -12.85
N ARG A 15 -2.10 3.41 -13.29
CA ARG A 15 -1.71 3.29 -14.70
C ARG A 15 -2.89 2.94 -15.59
N ALA A 16 -3.74 2.01 -15.14
CA ALA A 16 -4.95 1.64 -15.87
C ALA A 16 -5.92 2.83 -16.02
N GLU A 17 -6.15 3.58 -14.94
CA GLU A 17 -6.99 4.80 -14.96
C GLU A 17 -6.44 5.88 -15.89
N LEU A 18 -5.11 6.03 -15.95
CA LEU A 18 -4.45 6.99 -16.84
C LEU A 18 -4.26 6.47 -18.28
N GLY A 19 -4.67 5.24 -18.59
CA GLY A 19 -4.48 4.62 -19.91
C GLY A 19 -3.00 4.43 -20.29
N LEU A 20 -2.11 4.29 -19.31
CA LEU A 20 -0.68 4.15 -19.56
C LEU A 20 -0.32 2.70 -19.93
N PRO A 21 0.46 2.47 -21.00
CA PRO A 21 0.92 1.14 -21.38
C PRO A 21 1.89 0.59 -20.32
N SER A 22 2.03 -0.73 -20.19
CA SER A 22 2.90 -1.38 -19.18
C SER A 22 4.39 -1.01 -19.29
N SER A 23 4.85 -0.60 -20.47
CA SER A 23 6.22 -0.13 -20.72
C SER A 23 6.47 1.33 -20.33
N ALA A 24 5.42 2.12 -20.07
CA ALA A 24 5.59 3.50 -19.64
C ALA A 24 6.26 3.57 -18.26
N PRO A 25 7.02 4.63 -17.96
CA PRO A 25 7.48 4.89 -16.60
C PRO A 25 6.28 5.05 -15.66
N ASP A 26 6.50 4.80 -14.37
CA ASP A 26 5.47 5.04 -13.37
C ASP A 26 5.03 6.51 -13.39
N PRO A 27 3.71 6.77 -13.29
CA PRO A 27 3.20 8.13 -13.22
C PRO A 27 3.78 8.86 -12.01
N ALA A 28 4.03 10.17 -12.17
CA ALA A 28 4.47 11.02 -11.08
C ALA A 28 3.39 11.05 -9.99
N ALA A 29 3.69 10.48 -8.83
CA ALA A 29 2.77 10.42 -7.70
C ALA A 29 3.50 10.68 -6.38
N VAL A 30 2.86 11.42 -5.48
CA VAL A 30 3.23 11.48 -4.06
C VAL A 30 2.60 10.27 -3.39
N VAL A 31 3.43 9.45 -2.73
CA VAL A 31 2.98 8.21 -2.08
C VAL A 31 3.35 8.23 -0.60
N GLY A 32 2.39 7.95 0.27
CA GLY A 32 2.65 7.95 1.70
C GLY A 32 1.41 7.72 2.56
N PHE A 33 1.54 8.08 3.83
CA PHE A 33 0.57 7.79 4.89
C PHE A 33 0.33 9.03 5.73
N SER A 34 -0.88 9.17 6.27
CA SER A 34 -1.20 10.26 7.19
C SER A 34 -1.13 9.78 8.64
N TYR A 35 -0.56 10.58 9.54
CA TYR A 35 -0.64 10.36 10.98
C TYR A 35 -0.72 11.70 11.75
N PRO A 36 -1.73 11.90 12.62
CA PRO A 36 -2.86 10.99 12.87
C PRO A 36 -3.74 10.81 11.62
N SER A 37 -4.35 9.63 11.49
CA SER A 37 -5.30 9.33 10.41
C SER A 37 -6.74 9.54 10.88
N ASP A 38 -7.61 9.99 9.97
CA ASP A 38 -9.04 10.20 10.28
C ASP A 38 -9.75 8.89 10.69
N PHE A 39 -9.25 7.76 10.18
CA PHE A 39 -9.72 6.43 10.48
C PHE A 39 -8.59 5.58 11.06
N ASN A 40 -8.90 4.73 12.03
CA ASN A 40 -7.96 3.75 12.61
C ASN A 40 -7.78 2.52 11.69
N GLN A 41 -7.54 2.77 10.40
CA GLN A 41 -7.28 1.77 9.38
C GLN A 41 -6.10 2.23 8.52
N LEU A 42 -5.29 1.28 8.05
CA LEU A 42 -4.10 1.59 7.25
C LEU A 42 -4.52 2.07 5.86
N HIS A 43 -4.31 3.35 5.57
CA HIS A 43 -4.62 3.95 4.27
C HIS A 43 -3.32 4.45 3.61
N MET A 44 -3.08 4.05 2.36
CA MET A 44 -1.98 4.56 1.55
C MET A 44 -2.51 5.59 0.56
N HIS A 45 -1.94 6.79 0.57
CA HIS A 45 -2.28 7.84 -0.38
C HIS A 45 -1.41 7.69 -1.64
N LEU A 46 -2.03 7.72 -2.82
CA LEU A 46 -1.38 7.93 -4.11
C LEU A 46 -1.98 9.20 -4.70
N VAL A 47 -1.18 10.25 -4.80
CA VAL A 47 -1.67 11.58 -5.19
C VAL A 47 -0.95 12.02 -6.46
N VAL A 48 -1.72 12.25 -7.52
CA VAL A 48 -1.23 12.60 -8.86
C VAL A 48 -1.53 14.05 -9.24
N PRO A 49 -0.73 14.65 -10.13
CA PRO A 49 -0.97 16.00 -10.62
C PRO A 49 -2.28 16.10 -11.44
N PRO A 50 -2.82 17.33 -11.61
CA PRO A 50 -2.25 18.60 -11.15
C PRO A 50 -2.52 18.87 -9.66
N PHE A 51 -1.51 19.39 -8.96
CA PHE A 51 -1.66 19.78 -7.56
C PHE A 51 -2.01 21.27 -7.46
N SER A 52 -3.10 21.59 -6.76
CA SER A 52 -3.41 22.98 -6.39
C SER A 52 -2.61 23.45 -5.17
N SER A 53 -2.23 22.50 -4.29
CA SER A 53 -1.40 22.74 -3.12
C SER A 53 -0.72 21.44 -2.67
N LEU A 54 0.57 21.50 -2.36
CA LEU A 54 1.32 20.40 -1.74
C LEU A 54 1.45 20.56 -0.22
N ALA A 55 0.81 21.58 0.38
CA ALA A 55 0.93 21.87 1.80
C ALA A 55 0.48 20.70 2.69
N LEU A 56 -0.48 19.89 2.22
CA LEU A 56 -0.94 18.68 2.91
C LEU A 56 0.12 17.57 2.96
N PHE A 57 1.13 17.61 2.09
CA PHE A 57 2.26 16.68 2.08
C PHE A 57 3.49 17.24 2.77
N ALA A 58 3.41 18.45 3.32
CA ALA A 58 4.48 19.02 4.13
C ALA A 58 4.65 18.19 5.41
N HIS A 59 5.91 17.90 5.77
CA HIS A 59 6.26 17.09 6.92
C HIS A 59 5.61 17.64 8.19
N HIS A 60 4.77 16.83 8.83
CA HIS A 60 4.23 16.91 10.21
C HIS A 60 2.99 16.00 10.33
N VAL A 61 2.26 15.83 9.23
CA VAL A 61 1.07 14.95 9.16
C VAL A 61 1.20 13.87 8.08
N PHE A 62 2.12 14.03 7.13
CA PHE A 62 2.34 13.10 6.03
C PHE A 62 3.73 12.44 6.10
N TYR A 63 3.73 11.12 5.92
CA TYR A 63 4.91 10.27 5.98
C TYR A 63 5.12 9.60 4.63
N GLN A 64 6.24 9.93 3.97
CA GLN A 64 6.55 9.42 2.63
C GLN A 64 6.76 7.90 2.66
N TYR A 65 6.22 7.19 1.67
CA TYR A 65 6.34 5.73 1.57
C TYR A 65 7.79 5.25 1.67
N ALA A 66 8.70 5.89 0.94
CA ALA A 66 10.11 5.51 0.91
C ALA A 66 10.82 5.68 2.26
N GLU A 67 10.39 6.66 3.06
CA GLU A 67 10.90 6.86 4.41
C GLU A 67 10.36 5.80 5.38
N VAL A 68 9.05 5.53 5.31
CA VAL A 68 8.41 4.49 6.12
C VAL A 68 9.00 3.11 5.82
N GLU A 69 9.18 2.78 4.54
CA GLU A 69 9.80 1.52 4.12
C GLU A 69 11.21 1.37 4.68
N ARG A 70 12.06 2.39 4.51
CA ARG A 70 13.42 2.41 5.04
C ARG A 70 13.47 2.26 6.56
N GLU A 71 12.59 2.96 7.29
CA GLU A 71 12.54 2.89 8.75
C GLU A 71 12.03 1.54 9.27
N LEU A 72 11.07 0.92 8.57
CA LEU A 72 10.60 -0.43 8.91
C LEU A 72 11.69 -1.48 8.68
N GLU A 73 12.43 -1.38 7.57
CA GLU A 73 13.58 -2.23 7.27
C GLU A 73 14.66 -2.09 8.34
N LYS A 74 15.04 -0.86 8.68
CA LYS A 74 16.04 -0.55 9.71
C LYS A 74 15.69 -1.13 11.07
N ARG A 75 14.41 -1.10 11.45
CA ARG A 75 13.93 -1.59 12.75
C ARG A 75 13.79 -3.12 12.80
N GLY A 76 13.94 -3.82 11.68
CA GLY A 76 13.78 -5.27 11.62
C GLY A 76 12.36 -5.74 12.02
N ILE A 77 11.36 -4.86 11.94
CA ILE A 77 9.97 -5.19 12.28
C ILE A 77 9.35 -5.90 11.09
N VAL A 78 9.76 -7.15 10.86
CA VAL A 78 9.06 -8.08 9.98
C VAL A 78 8.17 -8.93 10.88
N ARG A 79 7.00 -8.42 11.24
CA ARG A 79 5.95 -9.29 11.76
C ARG A 79 5.26 -9.94 10.56
N PRO A 80 5.35 -11.25 10.37
CA PRO A 80 4.52 -11.93 9.40
C PRO A 80 3.09 -11.94 9.94
N HIS A 81 2.36 -10.84 9.73
CA HIS A 81 0.91 -10.94 9.74
C HIS A 81 0.52 -11.64 8.45
N ALA A 82 -0.06 -12.83 8.58
CA ALA A 82 -0.78 -13.48 7.50
C ALA A 82 -1.97 -12.57 7.18
N ILE A 83 -1.81 -11.75 6.15
CA ILE A 83 -2.91 -10.97 5.64
C ILE A 83 -3.50 -11.84 4.54
N ALA A 84 -4.72 -12.32 4.76
CA ALA A 84 -5.56 -12.86 3.71
C ALA A 84 -5.94 -11.71 2.76
N ILE A 85 -4.94 -11.15 2.06
CA ILE A 85 -5.19 -10.37 0.87
C ILE A 85 -5.68 -11.42 -0.10
N GLY A 86 -6.98 -11.45 -0.40
CA GLY A 86 -7.53 -12.36 -1.40
C GLY A 86 -6.72 -12.25 -2.68
N ILE A 87 -5.80 -13.20 -2.87
CA ILE A 87 -5.27 -13.54 -4.17
C ILE A 87 -6.34 -14.49 -4.69
N GLU A 88 -7.32 -13.96 -5.41
CA GLU A 88 -8.27 -14.79 -6.14
C GLU A 88 -7.46 -15.64 -7.11
N GLY A 89 -7.22 -16.90 -6.74
CA GLY A 89 -6.35 -17.78 -7.51
C GLY A 89 -5.73 -18.90 -6.69
N GLU A 90 -6.49 -19.58 -5.84
CA GLU A 90 -6.29 -21.00 -5.52
C GLU A 90 -7.52 -21.50 -4.76
N GLU A 91 -8.22 -22.48 -5.34
CA GLU A 91 -9.32 -23.20 -4.69
C GLU A 91 -8.81 -23.82 -3.38
N ASP A 92 -9.28 -23.29 -2.25
CA ASP A 92 -9.11 -23.90 -0.94
C ASP A 92 -9.93 -25.21 -0.86
N ARG A 93 -9.34 -26.31 -1.33
CA ARG A 93 -9.75 -27.66 -0.96
C ARG A 93 -8.95 -28.11 0.26
N GLY A 94 -9.24 -27.58 1.43
CA GLY A 94 -8.52 -28.05 2.61
C GLY A 94 -8.91 -27.47 3.96
N GLY A 95 -10.19 -27.15 4.20
CA GLY A 95 -10.65 -26.76 5.54
C GLY A 95 -10.33 -27.83 6.60
N PRO A 96 -9.76 -27.48 7.77
CA PRO A 96 -9.51 -28.44 8.84
C PRO A 96 -10.83 -28.91 9.43
N ARG A 97 -11.04 -30.24 9.44
CA ARG A 97 -12.11 -30.87 10.22
C ARG A 97 -11.79 -30.68 11.70
N LEU A 98 -12.64 -29.95 12.43
CA LEU A 98 -12.70 -30.10 13.88
C LEU A 98 -13.07 -31.55 14.18
N LEU A 99 -12.11 -32.30 14.72
CA LEU A 99 -12.35 -33.56 15.41
C LEU A 99 -12.08 -33.34 16.89
N ASP A 100 -13.14 -33.52 17.66
CA ASP A 100 -13.25 -34.00 19.04
C ASP A 100 -12.37 -33.37 20.13
N ALA A 101 -13.04 -32.62 21.01
CA ALA A 101 -12.82 -32.59 22.45
C ALA A 101 -14.13 -32.23 23.17
#